data_AF-A0A7C5QDR5-F1
#
_entry.id   AF-A0A7C5QDR5-F1
#
_cell.length_a   1.000
_cell.length_b   1.000
_cell.length_c   1.000
_cell.angle_alpha   90.00
_cell.angle_beta   90.00
_cell.angle_gamma   90.00
#
_symmetry.space_group_name_H-M   'P 1'
#
loop_
_entity.id
_entity.type
_entity.pdbx_description
1 polymer ?
#
loop_
_entity_poly.entity_id
_entity_poly.type
_entity_poly.pdbx_seq_one_letter_code
_entity_poly.pdbx_strand_id
1 'polypeptide(L)'
;AVKKLNPKENAFLFIENVGNLVCPSLFDLGESKRVVIISTTEGEDKPIKYPDIFHSADLCIINKIDLVPYLNISVEKMKEYALQVNHRLQFFETSCTTGAGLDAWLQWLREQIKQNA
;
A
#
# COMPACT_ATOMS: atom_id res chain seq x y z
N ALA A 1 22.75 -2.21 5.77
CA ALA A 1 22.33 -2.08 4.35
C ALA A 1 22.49 -0.66 3.82
N VAL A 2 21.82 0.34 4.41
CA VAL A 2 21.81 1.75 3.91
C VAL A 2 23.20 2.34 3.68
N LYS A 3 24.14 2.17 4.63
CA LYS A 3 25.54 2.63 4.47
C LYS A 3 26.22 2.09 3.21
N LYS A 4 25.89 0.87 2.78
CA LYS A 4 26.45 0.25 1.56
C LYS A 4 25.73 0.75 0.30
N LEU A 5 24.43 1.01 0.38
CA LEU A 5 23.65 1.56 -0.73
C LEU A 5 24.07 3.00 -1.08
N ASN A 6 24.58 3.75 -0.09
CA ASN A 6 25.04 5.13 -0.25
C ASN A 6 24.04 5.97 -1.08
N PRO A 7 22.76 6.05 -0.66
CA PRO A 7 21.74 6.72 -1.43
C PRO A 7 22.09 8.21 -1.58
N LYS A 8 21.74 8.78 -2.74
CA LYS A 8 21.81 10.22 -2.95
C LYS A 8 20.89 10.94 -1.96
N GLU A 9 21.19 12.19 -1.65
CA GLU A 9 20.26 13.05 -0.92
C GLU A 9 18.92 13.14 -1.66
N ASN A 10 17.84 13.23 -0.89
CA ASN A 10 16.46 13.29 -1.39
C ASN A 10 16.05 12.09 -2.28
N ALA A 11 16.66 10.92 -2.08
CA ALA A 11 16.24 9.67 -2.71
C ALA A 11 15.22 8.89 -1.85
N PHE A 12 14.39 8.08 -2.51
CA PHE A 12 13.58 7.08 -1.81
C PHE A 12 14.37 5.81 -1.56
N LEU A 13 14.22 5.24 -0.37
CA LEU A 13 14.58 3.86 -0.07
C LEU A 13 13.30 3.04 0.01
N PHE A 14 13.08 2.17 -0.98
CA PHE A 14 11.99 1.20 -0.94
C PHE A 14 12.45 -0.08 -0.24
N ILE A 15 11.67 -0.54 0.74
CA ILE A 15 11.86 -1.81 1.43
C ILE A 15 10.71 -2.73 1.02
N GLU A 16 10.97 -3.66 0.11
CA GLU A 16 10.02 -4.73 -0.20
C GLU A 16 10.10 -5.78 0.90
N ASN A 17 9.04 -5.89 1.70
CA ASN A 17 8.97 -6.86 2.79
C ASN A 17 8.58 -8.25 2.26
N VAL A 18 8.70 -9.28 3.10
CA VAL A 18 8.24 -10.63 2.78
C VAL A 18 6.74 -10.61 2.52
N GLY A 19 6.28 -11.31 1.46
CA GLY A 19 4.87 -11.40 1.07
C GLY A 19 4.00 -12.14 2.09
N ASN A 20 3.63 -11.45 3.17
CA ASN A 20 2.87 -11.98 4.30
C ASN A 20 2.09 -10.84 4.97
N LEU A 21 0.80 -11.04 5.26
CA LEU A 21 -0.06 -10.02 5.88
C LEU A 21 -0.12 -10.11 7.43
N VAL A 22 0.66 -11.02 8.03
CA VAL A 22 0.69 -11.27 9.48
C VAL A 22 2.02 -10.82 10.06
N CYS A 23 3.10 -11.56 9.81
CA CYS A 23 4.38 -11.33 10.50
C CYS A 23 4.95 -9.91 10.31
N PRO A 24 4.91 -9.31 9.10
CA PRO A 24 5.44 -7.96 8.89
C PRO A 24 4.78 -6.86 9.71
N SER A 25 3.53 -7.04 10.13
CA SER A 25 2.81 -6.04 10.94
C SER A 25 3.46 -5.80 12.31
N LEU A 26 4.22 -6.79 12.81
CA LEU A 26 4.80 -6.79 14.15
C LEU A 26 6.18 -6.12 14.23
N PHE A 27 6.77 -5.73 13.11
CA PHE A 27 8.13 -5.20 13.05
C PHE A 27 8.14 -3.81 12.41
N ASP A 28 8.69 -2.85 13.14
CA ASP A 28 9.05 -1.53 12.63
C ASP A 28 10.47 -1.59 12.05
N LEU A 29 10.63 -1.19 10.78
CA LEU A 29 11.92 -1.20 10.10
C LEU A 29 12.57 0.21 10.09
N GLY A 30 11.93 1.19 10.73
CA GLY A 30 12.32 2.59 10.70
C GLY A 30 11.92 3.30 9.41
N GLU A 31 10.92 2.78 8.69
CA GLU A 31 10.35 3.43 7.51
C GLU A 31 9.54 4.68 7.87
N SER A 32 9.63 5.74 7.03
CA SER A 32 8.81 6.95 7.24
C SER A 32 7.36 6.77 6.81
N LYS A 33 7.10 5.82 5.89
CA LYS A 33 5.78 5.49 5.37
C LYS A 33 5.65 3.98 5.20
N ARG A 34 4.55 3.43 5.69
CA ARG A 34 4.19 2.02 5.51
C ARG A 34 3.08 1.90 4.49
N VAL A 35 3.36 1.19 3.39
CA VAL A 35 2.41 0.96 2.30
C VAL A 35 2.02 -0.52 2.29
N VAL A 36 0.74 -0.82 2.44
CA VAL A 36 0.20 -2.17 2.21
C VAL A 36 -0.31 -2.27 0.78
N ILE A 37 0.02 -3.36 0.08
CA ILE A 37 -0.46 -3.61 -1.29
C ILE A 37 -1.28 -4.88 -1.26
N ILE A 38 -2.51 -4.80 -1.76
CA ILE A 38 -3.40 -5.96 -1.97
C ILE A 38 -3.90 -5.97 -3.40
N SER A 39 -4.20 -7.17 -3.91
CA SER A 39 -4.77 -7.35 -5.24
C SER A 39 -6.28 -7.59 -5.16
N THR A 40 -7.03 -7.14 -6.16
CA THR A 40 -8.47 -7.50 -6.32
C THR A 40 -8.71 -9.02 -6.34
N THR A 41 -7.74 -9.80 -6.81
CA THR A 41 -7.80 -11.27 -6.84
C THR A 41 -7.76 -11.95 -5.47
N GLU A 42 -7.48 -11.20 -4.40
CA GLU A 42 -7.32 -11.75 -3.04
C GLU A 42 -8.64 -11.76 -2.23
N GLY A 43 -9.65 -11.01 -2.69
CA GLY A 43 -10.93 -10.87 -2.00
C GLY A 43 -11.03 -9.61 -1.14
N GLU A 44 -12.25 -9.10 -0.97
CA GLU A 44 -12.56 -7.84 -0.28
C GLU A 44 -12.35 -7.89 1.25
N ASP A 45 -12.36 -9.08 1.85
CA ASP A 45 -12.34 -9.26 3.30
C ASP A 45 -10.93 -9.28 3.93
N LYS A 46 -9.88 -9.06 3.13
CA LYS A 46 -8.49 -9.01 3.63
C LYS A 46 -8.28 -8.02 4.77
N PRO A 47 -8.83 -6.80 4.75
CA PRO A 47 -8.57 -5.83 5.82
C PRO A 47 -9.05 -6.30 7.19
N ILE A 48 -10.25 -6.88 7.26
CA ILE A 48 -10.81 -7.42 8.51
C ILE A 48 -10.19 -8.76 8.92
N LYS A 49 -9.68 -9.55 7.96
CA LYS A 49 -8.96 -10.80 8.26
C LYS A 49 -7.54 -10.57 8.79
N TYR A 50 -6.90 -9.47 8.41
CA TYR A 50 -5.52 -9.16 8.76
C TYR A 50 -5.40 -7.73 9.34
N PRO A 51 -6.11 -7.40 10.43
CA PRO A 51 -6.28 -6.01 10.85
C PRO A 51 -4.96 -5.30 11.16
N ASP A 52 -3.97 -5.98 11.74
CA ASP A 52 -2.73 -5.34 12.22
C ASP A 52 -1.91 -4.68 11.09
N ILE A 53 -1.85 -5.30 9.90
CA ILE A 53 -1.10 -4.73 8.78
C ILE A 53 -1.80 -3.51 8.17
N PHE A 54 -3.14 -3.48 8.18
CA PHE A 54 -3.92 -2.32 7.72
C PHE A 54 -3.96 -1.21 8.77
N HIS A 55 -3.97 -1.58 10.06
CA HIS A 55 -3.92 -0.63 11.17
C HIS A 55 -2.63 0.18 11.17
N SER A 56 -1.49 -0.47 10.92
CA SER A 56 -0.18 0.20 10.91
C SER A 56 0.17 0.89 9.59
N ALA A 57 -0.59 0.67 8.51
CA ALA A 57 -0.31 1.28 7.21
C ALA A 57 -0.74 2.76 7.14
N ASP A 58 0.04 3.58 6.45
CA ASP A 58 -0.35 4.94 6.05
C ASP A 58 -1.22 4.91 4.78
N LEU A 59 -0.92 3.96 3.88
CA LEU A 59 -1.50 3.88 2.56
C LEU A 59 -1.78 2.42 2.18
N CYS A 60 -2.93 2.19 1.55
CA CYS A 60 -3.28 0.93 0.91
C CYS A 60 -3.37 1.10 -0.62
N ILE A 61 -2.56 0.33 -1.36
CA ILE A 61 -2.69 0.23 -2.81
C ILE A 61 -3.53 -1.01 -3.14
N ILE A 62 -4.65 -0.80 -3.81
CA ILE A 62 -5.54 -1.84 -4.34
C ILE A 62 -5.18 -2.03 -5.81
N ASN A 63 -4.32 -3.02 -6.09
CA ASN A 63 -3.82 -3.31 -7.43
C ASN A 63 -4.71 -4.29 -8.19
N LYS A 64 -4.50 -4.37 -9.51
CA LYS A 64 -5.22 -5.22 -10.47
C LYS A 64 -6.69 -4.83 -10.64
N ILE A 65 -7.01 -3.53 -10.63
CA ILE A 65 -8.38 -3.07 -10.86
C ILE A 65 -8.91 -3.42 -12.26
N ASP A 66 -8.01 -3.67 -13.21
CA ASP A 66 -8.36 -4.18 -14.55
C ASP A 66 -9.07 -5.54 -14.51
N LEU A 67 -8.94 -6.28 -13.40
CA LEU A 67 -9.58 -7.58 -13.23
C LEU A 67 -10.96 -7.50 -12.58
N VAL A 68 -11.39 -6.35 -12.06
CA VAL A 68 -12.69 -6.19 -11.38
C VAL A 68 -13.87 -6.69 -12.23
N PRO A 69 -13.96 -6.43 -13.55
CA PRO A 69 -15.08 -6.92 -14.37
C PRO A 69 -15.18 -8.46 -14.45
N TYR A 70 -14.13 -9.18 -14.07
CA TYR A 70 -14.06 -10.65 -14.12
C TYR A 70 -14.15 -11.31 -12.75
N LEU A 71 -14.30 -10.52 -11.68
CA LEU A 71 -14.29 -10.98 -10.29
C LEU A 71 -15.59 -10.61 -9.59
N ASN A 72 -16.05 -11.45 -8.67
CA ASN A 72 -17.16 -11.13 -7.79
C ASN A 72 -16.65 -10.39 -6.54
N ILE A 73 -16.23 -9.14 -6.72
CA ILE A 73 -15.64 -8.30 -5.67
C ILE A 73 -16.12 -6.86 -5.77
N SER A 74 -16.22 -6.16 -4.65
CA SER A 74 -16.40 -4.71 -4.57
C SER A 74 -15.16 -4.06 -3.95
N VAL A 75 -14.54 -3.16 -4.72
CA VAL A 75 -13.42 -2.33 -4.27
C VAL A 75 -13.88 -1.37 -3.17
N GLU A 76 -15.11 -0.88 -3.25
CA GLU A 76 -15.74 -0.01 -2.26
C GLU A 76 -15.88 -0.73 -0.91
N LYS A 77 -16.42 -1.96 -0.90
CA LYS A 77 -16.51 -2.76 0.33
C LYS A 77 -15.14 -3.05 0.93
N MET A 78 -14.15 -3.34 0.09
CA MET A 78 -12.77 -3.52 0.56
C MET A 78 -12.24 -2.26 1.27
N LYS A 79 -12.49 -1.07 0.71
CA LYS A 79 -12.13 0.20 1.37
C LYS A 79 -12.91 0.43 2.65
N GLU A 80 -14.22 0.12 2.68
CA GLU A 80 -15.04 0.21 3.89
C GLU A 80 -14.48 -0.67 5.01
N TYR A 81 -14.16 -1.93 4.71
CA TYR A 81 -13.52 -2.84 5.66
C TYR A 81 -12.17 -2.32 6.14
N ALA A 82 -11.36 -1.75 5.24
CA ALA A 82 -10.08 -1.18 5.62
C ALA A 82 -10.22 0.05 6.51
N LEU A 83 -11.22 0.91 6.26
CA LEU A 83 -11.52 2.08 7.07
C LEU A 83 -12.09 1.74 8.45
N GLN A 84 -12.77 0.60 8.60
CA GLN A 84 -13.16 0.07 9.91
C GLN A 84 -11.94 -0.25 10.79
N VAL A 85 -10.84 -0.70 10.17
CA VAL A 85 -9.58 -1.02 10.85
C VAL A 85 -8.71 0.22 11.05
N ASN A 86 -8.66 1.11 10.05
CA ASN A 86 -7.86 2.33 10.05
C ASN A 86 -8.57 3.46 9.31
N HIS A 87 -9.19 4.36 10.08
CA HIS A 87 -9.97 5.50 9.58
C HIS A 87 -9.12 6.61 8.92
N ARG A 88 -7.78 6.54 9.03
CA ARG A 88 -6.86 7.50 8.38
C ARG A 88 -6.20 6.93 7.13
N LEU A 89 -6.49 5.68 6.78
CA LEU A 89 -5.85 4.99 5.67
C LEU A 89 -6.18 5.68 4.34
N GLN A 90 -5.14 6.02 3.58
CA GLN A 90 -5.29 6.51 2.21
C GLN A 90 -5.39 5.33 1.25
N PHE A 91 -5.98 5.55 0.06
CA PHE A 91 -6.13 4.51 -0.95
C PHE A 91 -5.67 4.98 -2.33
N PHE A 92 -4.97 4.10 -3.05
CA PHE A 92 -4.84 4.19 -4.50
C PHE A 92 -5.36 2.91 -5.14
N GLU A 93 -6.22 3.09 -6.15
CA GLU A 93 -6.65 2.02 -7.05
C GLU A 93 -5.70 2.00 -8.24
N THR A 94 -5.06 0.86 -8.49
CA THR A 94 -4.06 0.76 -9.55
C THR A 94 -4.22 -0.48 -10.41
N SER A 95 -3.70 -0.38 -11.63
CA SER A 95 -3.45 -1.52 -12.50
C SER A 95 -2.06 -1.35 -13.10
N CYS A 96 -1.11 -2.15 -12.63
CA CYS A 96 0.22 -2.18 -13.26
C CYS A 96 0.19 -2.70 -14.70
N THR A 97 -0.88 -3.43 -15.09
CA THR A 97 -1.08 -3.94 -16.46
C THR A 97 -1.46 -2.81 -17.43
N THR A 98 -2.38 -1.93 -17.03
CA THR A 98 -2.93 -0.87 -17.90
C THR A 98 -2.30 0.49 -17.65
N GLY A 99 -1.60 0.67 -16.53
CA GLY A 99 -1.07 1.94 -16.06
C GLY A 99 -2.08 2.78 -15.25
N ALA A 100 -3.34 2.34 -15.12
CA ALA A 100 -4.36 3.08 -14.38
C ALA A 100 -3.92 3.35 -12.93
N GLY A 101 -4.11 4.58 -12.47
CA GLY A 101 -3.82 5.02 -11.09
C GLY A 101 -2.32 5.19 -10.73
N LEU A 102 -1.39 4.76 -11.59
CA LEU A 102 0.05 4.87 -11.30
C LEU A 102 0.53 6.32 -11.22
N ASP A 103 0.00 7.22 -12.06
CA ASP A 103 0.39 8.63 -12.02
C ASP A 103 0.03 9.31 -10.69
N ALA A 104 -1.15 9.00 -10.14
CA ALA A 104 -1.59 9.51 -8.85
C ALA A 104 -0.70 8.98 -7.70
N TRP A 105 -0.36 7.69 -7.74
CA TRP A 105 0.59 7.09 -6.81
C TRP A 105 1.99 7.73 -6.90
N LEU A 106 2.52 7.90 -8.11
CA LEU A 106 3.82 8.53 -8.34
C LEU A 106 3.84 10.00 -7.90
N GLN A 107 2.72 10.71 -8.09
CA GLN A 107 2.56 12.08 -7.60
C GLN A 107 2.59 12.14 -6.07
N TRP A 108 1.86 11.25 -5.40
CA TRP A 108 1.88 11.15 -3.94
C TRP A 108 3.28 10.89 -3.40
N LEU A 109 4.05 10.00 -4.04
CA LEU A 109 5.45 9.76 -3.68
C LEU A 109 6.23 11.07 -3.73
N ARG A 110 6.18 11.81 -4.85
CA ARG A 110 6.89 13.09 -5.01
C ARG A 110 6.53 14.11 -3.92
N GLU A 111 5.30 14.10 -3.42
CA GLU A 111 4.86 14.97 -2.31
C GLU A 111 5.50 14.58 -0.98
N GLN A 112 5.81 13.29 -0.75
CA GLN A 112 6.49 12.83 0.45
C GLN A 112 7.94 13.34 0.56
N ILE A 113 8.64 13.57 -0.57
CA ILE A 113 9.97 14.21 -0.53
C ILE A 113 9.87 15.64 0.00
N LYS A 114 8.86 16.39 -0.44
CA LYS A 114 8.69 17.80 -0.06
C LYS A 114 8.34 17.99 1.41
N GLN A 115 7.69 17.01 2.03
CA GLN A 115 7.28 17.07 3.44
C GLN A 115 8.42 16.74 4.41
N ASN A 116 9.48 16.08 3.92
CA ASN A 116 10.63 15.64 4.73
C ASN A 116 11.91 16.46 4.46
N ALA A 117 11.82 17.53 3.66
CA ALA A 117 12.89 18.48 3.38
C ALA A 117 12.70 19.75 4.22
#